data_AF-A0A1I0R3Q7-F1
#
_entry.id   AF-A0A1I0R3Q7-F1
#
_cell.length_a   1.000
_cell.length_b   1.000
_cell.length_c   1.000
_cell.angle_alpha   90.00
_cell.angle_beta   90.00
_cell.angle_gamma   90.00
#
_symmetry.space_group_name_H-M   'P 1'
#
loop_
_entity.id
_entity.type
_entity.pdbx_description
1 polymer ?
#
loop_
_entity_poly.entity_id
_entity_poly.type
_entity_poly.pdbx_seq_one_letter_code
_entity_poly.pdbx_strand_id
1 'polypeptide(L)'
;MRPLRNIVFKTFLSTLICSIVVSLIWLEAVELTPKARKSDFYGLAHIMIIFCSFIMSLCTLTIFINRLDTVRNNAVLSGLSFFFLPLSVWIAIGLTSFDIQEIRLWAVVFISFLLPLTYYFITYRKRL
;
A
#
# COMPACT_ATOMS: atom_id res chain seq x y z
N MET A 1 5.01 4.35 25.09
CA MET A 1 4.72 3.20 24.20
C MET A 1 3.26 3.07 23.76
N ARG A 2 2.26 3.19 24.65
CA ARG A 2 0.81 3.15 24.28
C ARG A 2 0.37 4.09 23.14
N PRO A 3 0.81 5.36 23.06
CA PRO A 3 0.36 6.25 21.98
C PRO A 3 0.87 5.83 20.60
N LEU A 4 2.08 5.27 20.49
CA LEU A 4 2.61 4.79 19.21
C LEU A 4 1.86 3.55 18.72
N ARG A 5 1.57 2.60 19.61
CA ARG A 5 0.80 1.39 19.28
C ARG A 5 -0.57 1.72 18.68
N ASN A 6 -1.26 2.70 19.26
CA ASN A 6 -2.55 3.15 18.75
C ASN A 6 -2.42 3.81 17.37
N ILE A 7 -1.34 4.53 17.10
CA ILE A 7 -1.09 5.12 15.78
C ILE A 7 -0.80 4.02 14.76
N VAL A 8 0.06 3.04 15.08
CA VAL A 8 0.38 1.90 14.20
C VAL A 8 -0.89 1.15 13.80
N PHE A 9 -1.74 0.85 14.78
CA PHE A 9 -2.98 0.11 14.55
C PHE A 9 -3.99 0.91 13.73
N LYS A 10 -4.10 2.22 13.97
CA LYS A 10 -4.91 3.13 13.16
C LYS A 10 -4.40 3.20 11.72
N THR A 11 -3.09 3.30 11.51
CA THR A 11 -2.49 3.30 10.17
C THR A 11 -2.76 1.99 9.43
N PHE A 12 -2.56 0.85 10.10
CA PHE A 12 -2.90 -0.46 9.56
C PHE A 12 -4.38 -0.54 9.13
N LEU A 13 -5.31 -0.19 10.03
CA LEU A 13 -6.74 -0.21 9.73
C LEU A 13 -7.11 0.76 8.61
N SER A 14 -6.58 1.98 8.61
CA SER A 14 -6.85 2.95 7.56
C SER A 14 -6.35 2.46 6.20
N THR A 15 -5.17 1.84 6.15
CA THR A 15 -4.61 1.29 4.92
C THR A 15 -5.45 0.11 4.44
N LEU A 16 -5.88 -0.77 5.35
CA LEU A 16 -6.78 -1.88 5.02
C LEU A 16 -8.13 -1.40 4.46
N ILE A 17 -8.79 -0.44 5.13
CA ILE A 17 -10.07 0.11 4.69
C ILE A 17 -9.93 0.81 3.34
N CYS A 18 -8.90 1.64 3.17
CA CYS A 18 -8.58 2.25 1.88
C CYS A 18 -8.35 1.18 0.81
N SER A 19 -7.69 0.06 1.13
CA SER A 19 -7.55 -1.05 0.19
C SER A 19 -8.86 -1.61 -0.25
N ILE A 20 -9.72 -1.94 0.69
CA ILE A 20 -10.99 -2.58 0.39
C ILE A 20 -11.85 -1.63 -0.45
N VAL A 21 -12.04 -0.39 0.00
CA VAL A 21 -12.89 0.59 -0.69
C VAL A 21 -12.40 0.84 -2.10
N VAL A 22 -11.10 1.07 -2.27
CA VAL A 22 -10.54 1.37 -3.59
C VAL A 22 -10.56 0.14 -4.50
N SER A 23 -10.35 -1.07 -3.96
CA SER A 23 -10.48 -2.31 -4.73
C SER A 23 -11.90 -2.53 -5.23
N LEU A 24 -12.91 -2.20 -4.43
CA LEU A 24 -14.32 -2.29 -4.80
C LEU A 24 -14.66 -1.28 -5.91
N ILE A 25 -14.26 -0.02 -5.75
CA ILE A 25 -14.45 1.02 -6.77
C ILE A 25 -13.75 0.62 -8.08
N TRP A 26 -12.57 0.03 -7.99
CA TRP A 26 -11.81 -0.40 -9.15
C TRP A 26 -12.47 -1.61 -9.84
N LEU A 27 -12.91 -2.62 -9.08
CA LEU A 27 -13.71 -3.74 -9.62
C LEU A 27 -14.93 -3.25 -10.39
N GLU A 28 -15.68 -2.32 -9.82
CA GLU A 28 -16.84 -1.71 -10.47
C GLU A 28 -16.45 -0.96 -11.75
N ALA A 29 -15.39 -0.13 -11.71
CA ALA A 29 -14.89 0.58 -12.88
C ALA A 29 -14.38 -0.36 -13.99
N VAL A 30 -13.83 -1.52 -13.63
CA VAL A 30 -13.22 -2.51 -14.54
C VAL A 30 -14.30 -3.33 -15.23
N GLU A 31 -15.34 -3.79 -14.52
CA GLU A 31 -16.49 -4.48 -15.14
C GLU A 31 -17.18 -3.62 -16.21
N LEU A 32 -17.10 -2.30 -16.08
CA LEU A 32 -17.64 -1.33 -17.03
C LEU A 32 -16.80 -1.19 -18.31
N THR A 33 -15.55 -1.69 -18.36
CA THR A 33 -14.69 -1.55 -19.55
C THR A 33 -14.67 -2.80 -20.45
N PRO A 34 -14.83 -2.65 -21.78
CA PRO A 34 -14.84 -3.78 -22.72
C PRO A 34 -13.53 -4.57 -22.81
N LYS A 35 -12.39 -3.92 -22.53
CA LYS A 35 -11.05 -4.54 -22.56
C LYS A 35 -10.81 -5.46 -21.35
N ALA A 36 -11.29 -5.06 -20.17
CA ALA A 36 -11.13 -5.84 -18.95
C ALA A 36 -11.88 -7.18 -18.99
N ARG A 37 -13.05 -7.24 -19.65
CA ARG A 37 -13.81 -8.49 -19.84
C ARG A 37 -13.06 -9.61 -20.56
N LYS A 38 -11.89 -9.32 -21.16
CA LYS A 38 -11.13 -10.27 -21.98
C LYS A 38 -9.71 -10.55 -21.46
N SER A 39 -9.32 -10.00 -20.30
CA SER A 39 -7.93 -10.08 -19.83
C SER A 39 -7.82 -10.56 -18.39
N ASP A 40 -7.47 -11.84 -18.21
CA ASP A 40 -7.14 -12.44 -16.90
C ASP A 40 -5.94 -11.74 -16.23
N PHE A 41 -5.04 -11.18 -17.04
CA PHE A 41 -3.85 -10.46 -16.59
C PHE A 41 -4.23 -9.18 -15.82
N TYR A 42 -5.37 -8.59 -16.14
CA TYR A 42 -5.88 -7.39 -15.48
C TYR A 42 -6.32 -7.67 -14.04
N GLY A 43 -7.10 -8.74 -13.85
CA GLY A 43 -7.52 -9.19 -12.52
C GLY A 43 -6.32 -9.57 -11.65
N LEU A 44 -5.32 -10.22 -12.24
CA LEU A 44 -4.09 -10.58 -11.54
C LEU A 44 -3.30 -9.34 -11.09
N ALA A 45 -3.12 -8.35 -11.98
CA ALA A 45 -2.43 -7.10 -11.65
C ALA A 45 -3.11 -6.37 -10.47
N HIS A 46 -4.43 -6.36 -10.45
CA HIS A 46 -5.22 -5.78 -9.35
C HIS A 46 -4.99 -6.54 -8.02
N ILE A 47 -5.08 -7.87 -8.03
CA ILE A 47 -4.82 -8.70 -6.83
C ILE A 47 -3.41 -8.44 -6.29
N MET A 48 -2.41 -8.39 -7.19
CA MET A 48 -1.02 -8.14 -6.80
C MET A 48 -0.83 -6.76 -6.15
N ILE A 49 -1.54 -5.74 -6.63
CA ILE A 49 -1.51 -4.39 -6.06
C ILE A 49 -2.09 -4.34 -4.65
N ILE A 50 -3.24 -4.97 -4.44
CA ILE A 50 -3.86 -5.07 -3.11
C ILE A 50 -2.93 -5.84 -2.16
N PHE A 51 -2.35 -6.93 -2.65
CA PHE A 51 -1.40 -7.74 -1.89
C PHE A 51 -0.16 -6.93 -1.48
N CYS A 52 0.38 -6.08 -2.36
CA CYS A 52 1.47 -5.17 -2.03
C CYS A 52 1.10 -4.18 -0.92
N SER A 53 -0.10 -3.60 -0.98
CA SER A 53 -0.62 -2.73 0.10
C SER A 53 -0.73 -3.46 1.43
N PHE A 54 -1.24 -4.69 1.40
CA PHE A 54 -1.40 -5.52 2.58
C PHE A 54 -0.04 -5.90 3.19
N ILE A 55 0.94 -6.25 2.36
CA ILE A 55 2.32 -6.51 2.81
C ILE A 55 2.92 -5.28 3.47
N MET A 56 2.81 -4.08 2.87
CA MET A 56 3.33 -2.84 3.50
C MET A 56 2.69 -2.58 4.87
N SER A 57 1.39 -2.84 4.97
CA SER A 57 0.64 -2.71 6.23
C SER A 57 1.09 -3.73 7.27
N LEU A 58 1.34 -4.98 6.88
CA LEU A 58 1.86 -6.02 7.77
C LEU A 58 3.31 -5.75 8.19
N CYS A 59 4.18 -5.32 7.29
CA CYS A 59 5.55 -4.93 7.62
C CYS A 59 5.56 -3.80 8.66
N THR A 60 4.68 -2.82 8.49
CA THR A 60 4.46 -1.73 9.47
C THR A 60 4.10 -2.27 10.85
N LEU A 61 3.19 -3.26 10.91
CA LEU A 61 2.75 -3.88 12.15
C LEU A 61 3.87 -4.72 12.79
N THR A 62 4.55 -5.55 12.01
CA THR A 62 5.60 -6.49 12.44
C THR A 62 6.81 -5.78 13.02
N ILE A 63 7.31 -4.73 12.34
CA ILE A 63 8.46 -3.94 12.84
C ILE A 63 8.16 -3.38 14.24
N PHE A 64 6.90 -3.00 14.47
CA PHE A 64 6.50 -2.38 15.73
C PHE A 64 6.15 -3.38 16.84
N ILE A 65 5.39 -4.43 16.53
CA ILE A 65 4.99 -5.44 17.52
C ILE A 65 6.20 -6.25 17.96
N ASN A 66 7.06 -6.67 17.03
CA ASN A 66 8.19 -7.54 17.33
C ASN A 66 9.44 -6.79 17.80
N ARG A 67 9.34 -5.46 18.02
CA ARG A 67 10.46 -4.59 18.45
C ARG A 67 11.76 -4.92 17.70
N LEU A 68 11.72 -4.89 16.37
CA LEU A 68 12.92 -5.05 15.56
C LEU A 68 13.81 -3.80 15.70
N ASP A 69 14.48 -3.65 16.84
CA ASP A 69 15.13 -2.40 17.27
C ASP A 69 16.16 -1.90 16.24
N THR A 70 16.88 -2.80 15.58
CA THR A 70 17.82 -2.47 14.50
C THR A 70 17.12 -1.82 13.30
N VAL A 71 16.00 -2.38 12.85
CA VAL A 71 15.19 -1.83 11.74
C VAL A 71 14.48 -0.56 12.18
N ARG A 72 14.04 -0.53 13.44
CA ARG A 72 13.33 0.58 14.07
C ARG A 72 14.16 1.85 14.11
N ASN A 73 15.39 1.74 14.58
CA ASN A 73 16.26 2.88 14.85
C ASN A 73 16.93 3.38 13.57
N ASN A 74 17.18 2.50 12.59
CA ASN A 74 17.78 2.85 11.31
C ASN A 74 16.72 3.33 10.29
N ALA A 75 16.82 4.60 9.88
CA ALA A 75 15.89 5.22 8.94
C ALA A 75 15.88 4.55 7.55
N VAL A 76 17.04 4.06 7.10
CA VAL A 76 17.18 3.41 5.79
C VAL A 76 16.56 2.02 5.84
N LEU A 77 16.89 1.21 6.86
CA LEU A 77 16.32 -0.13 7.00
C LEU A 77 14.81 -0.10 7.22
N SER A 78 14.31 0.84 8.00
CA SER A 78 12.86 1.07 8.11
C SER A 78 12.30 1.46 6.75
N GLY A 79 12.80 2.51 6.07
CA GLY A 79 12.31 2.89 4.75
C GLY A 79 12.29 1.75 3.72
N LEU A 80 13.35 0.94 3.68
CA LEU A 80 13.44 -0.23 2.81
C LEU A 80 12.39 -1.30 3.15
N SER A 81 12.18 -1.55 4.44
CA SER A 81 11.23 -2.55 4.94
C SER A 81 9.77 -2.10 4.85
N PHE A 82 9.53 -0.78 4.91
CA PHE A 82 8.20 -0.18 4.81
C PHE A 82 7.74 -0.02 3.35
N PHE A 83 8.66 0.32 2.44
CA PHE A 83 8.28 0.81 1.12
C PHE A 83 8.95 0.07 -0.04
N PHE A 84 10.25 -0.22 0.01
CA PHE A 84 11.01 -0.41 -1.24
C PHE A 84 10.53 -1.60 -2.09
N LEU A 85 10.40 -2.79 -1.51
CA LEU A 85 10.00 -3.97 -2.29
C LEU A 85 8.54 -3.91 -2.75
N PRO A 86 7.55 -3.69 -1.86
CA PRO A 86 6.15 -3.70 -2.31
C PRO A 86 5.83 -2.50 -3.20
N LEU A 87 6.47 -1.35 -2.98
CA LEU A 87 6.26 -0.16 -3.81
C LEU A 87 6.84 -0.33 -5.22
N SER A 88 8.03 -0.92 -5.34
CA SER A 88 8.65 -1.17 -6.65
C SER A 88 7.82 -2.16 -7.47
N VAL A 89 7.33 -3.23 -6.85
CA VAL A 89 6.42 -4.21 -7.50
C VAL A 89 5.11 -3.53 -7.92
N TRP A 90 4.52 -2.72 -7.04
CA TRP A 90 3.31 -1.98 -7.34
C TRP A 90 3.50 -1.02 -8.52
N ILE A 91 4.57 -0.23 -8.53
CA ILE A 91 4.88 0.70 -9.62
C ILE A 91 5.12 -0.05 -10.93
N ALA A 92 5.90 -1.13 -10.91
CA ALA A 92 6.18 -1.93 -12.10
C ALA A 92 4.88 -2.47 -12.71
N ILE A 93 4.04 -3.14 -11.89
CA ILE A 93 2.76 -3.70 -12.33
C ILE A 93 1.82 -2.60 -12.82
N GLY A 94 1.74 -1.48 -12.11
CA GLY A 94 0.89 -0.36 -12.48
C GLY A 94 1.22 0.21 -13.86
N LEU A 95 2.51 0.37 -14.15
CA LEU A 95 3.00 0.92 -15.40
C LEU A 95 2.91 -0.08 -16.57
N THR A 96 3.05 -1.38 -16.32
CA THR A 96 3.04 -2.41 -17.38
C THR A 96 1.64 -2.92 -17.70
N SER A 97 0.71 -2.84 -16.74
CA SER A 97 -0.58 -3.55 -16.84
C SER A 97 -1.78 -2.66 -17.12
N PHE A 98 -1.68 -1.34 -16.88
CA PHE A 98 -2.81 -0.41 -17.06
C PHE A 98 -2.64 0.54 -18.24
N ASP A 99 -3.73 0.74 -18.98
CA ASP A 99 -3.80 1.70 -20.08
C ASP A 99 -3.80 3.15 -19.55
N ILE A 100 -3.48 4.12 -20.41
CA ILE A 100 -3.34 5.55 -20.04
C ILE A 100 -4.56 6.13 -19.30
N GLN A 101 -5.76 5.70 -19.63
CA GLN A 101 -7.00 6.16 -18.96
C GLN A 101 -7.13 5.60 -17.54
N GLU A 102 -6.57 4.42 -17.28
CA GLU A 102 -6.65 3.70 -16.02
C GLU A 102 -5.45 4.00 -15.11
N ILE A 103 -4.33 4.46 -15.68
CA ILE A 103 -3.19 5.00 -14.93
C ILE A 103 -3.63 6.13 -14.00
N ARG A 104 -4.64 6.93 -14.37
CA ARG A 104 -5.20 7.97 -13.49
C ARG A 104 -5.86 7.36 -12.25
N LEU A 105 -6.68 6.32 -12.45
CA LEU A 105 -7.33 5.62 -11.35
C LEU A 105 -6.28 4.93 -10.46
N TRP A 106 -5.34 4.21 -11.08
CA TRP A 106 -4.19 3.60 -10.41
C TRP A 106 -3.37 4.61 -9.59
N ALA A 107 -3.12 5.81 -10.13
CA ALA A 107 -2.39 6.85 -9.41
C ALA A 107 -3.18 7.37 -8.20
N VAL A 108 -4.50 7.55 -8.33
CA VAL A 108 -5.37 7.92 -7.20
C VAL A 108 -5.33 6.84 -6.13
N VAL A 109 -5.39 5.57 -6.53
CA VAL A 109 -5.25 4.41 -5.63
C VAL A 109 -3.91 4.49 -4.91
N PHE A 110 -2.82 4.55 -5.67
CA PHE A 110 -1.45 4.60 -5.17
C PHE A 110 -1.25 5.73 -4.15
N ILE A 111 -1.69 6.94 -4.49
CA ILE A 111 -1.55 8.11 -3.60
C ILE A 111 -2.38 7.91 -2.32
N SER A 112 -3.61 7.44 -2.43
CA SER A 112 -4.51 7.22 -1.28
C SER A 112 -3.92 6.24 -0.26
N PHE A 113 -3.09 5.31 -0.71
CA PHE A 113 -2.35 4.39 0.15
C PHE A 113 -1.05 4.94 0.69
N LEU A 114 -0.29 5.63 -0.17
CA LEU A 114 1.02 6.13 0.20
C LEU A 114 0.92 7.23 1.26
N LEU A 115 -0.11 8.07 1.17
CA LEU A 115 -0.30 9.23 2.04
C LEU A 115 -0.39 8.85 3.54
N PRO A 116 -1.29 7.95 3.98
CA PRO A 116 -1.37 7.55 5.39
C PRO A 116 -0.11 6.84 5.86
N LEU A 117 0.52 5.99 5.03
CA LEU A 117 1.77 5.30 5.37
C LEU A 117 2.95 6.27 5.51
N THR A 118 3.05 7.26 4.62
CA THR A 118 4.11 8.29 4.66
C THR A 118 3.91 9.24 5.82
N TYR A 119 2.69 9.71 6.04
CA TYR A 119 2.33 10.54 7.20
C TYR A 119 2.65 9.82 8.51
N TYR A 120 2.31 8.53 8.58
CA TYR A 120 2.65 7.69 9.70
C TYR A 120 4.16 7.60 9.89
N PHE A 121 4.92 7.25 8.85
CA PHE A 121 6.37 7.11 8.90
C PHE A 121 7.03 8.40 9.41
N ILE A 122 6.63 9.56 8.90
CA ILE A 122 7.15 10.87 9.35
C ILE A 122 6.80 11.12 10.82
N THR A 123 5.54 10.94 11.20
CA THR A 123 5.07 11.16 12.58
C THR A 123 5.77 10.23 13.57
N TYR A 124 6.02 9.00 13.13
CA TYR A 124 6.75 7.99 13.86
C TYR A 124 8.21 8.38 14.06
N ARG A 125 8.91 8.81 13.00
CA ARG A 125 10.31 9.26 13.07
C ARG A 125 10.50 10.45 14.01
N LYS A 126 9.50 11.34 14.13
CA LYS A 126 9.52 12.47 15.08
C LYS A 126 9.36 12.07 16.56
N ARG A 127 8.94 10.83 16.84
CA ARG A 127 8.64 10.33 18.20
C ARG A 127 9.60 9.25 18.70
N LEU A 128 10.53 8.81 17.84
CA LEU A 128 11.72 8.03 18.23
C LEU A 128 12.79 8.98 18.78
#